data_AF-A0A0G0PVA5-F1
#
_entry.id   AF-A0A0G0PVA5-F1
#
_cell.length_a   1.000
_cell.length_b   1.000
_cell.length_c   1.000
_cell.angle_alpha   90.00
_cell.angle_beta   90.00
_cell.angle_gamma   90.00
#
_symmetry.space_group_name_H-M   'P 1'
#
loop_
_entity.id
_entity.type
_entity.pdbx_description
1 polymer ?
#
loop_
_entity_poly.entity_id
_entity_poly.type
_entity_poly.pdbx_seq_one_letter_code
_entity_poly.pdbx_strand_id
1 'polypeptide(L)'
;MKPFTKTEAIIVSLIFLIVFGITSLGLKTSLRRSRDAGRKSDLGALSEALHAFYEDYGFFPPSDDGKIKMCKAENFDSVLARMKEEKRFDLGGLETALIPCEWGSDALADILDEAGLVYLERIPIDPRDGQGIKFLYLSNTRRFQIYAYLEGEVEEGGYDEKIVARNLPCGEKICSFGKSSGDTPLDKSFEKYEEELDRLRTGK
;
A
#
# COMPACT_ATOMS: atom_id res chain seq x y z
N MET A 1 46.27 35.85 15.41
CA MET A 1 44.82 35.76 15.72
C MET A 1 44.69 35.63 17.23
N LYS A 2 43.89 36.48 17.90
CA LYS A 2 43.68 36.33 19.36
C LYS A 2 42.91 35.02 19.61
N PRO A 3 43.42 34.10 20.44
CA PRO A 3 42.69 32.90 20.81
C PRO A 3 41.42 33.28 21.58
N PHE A 4 40.35 32.52 21.35
CA PHE A 4 39.03 32.74 21.95
C PHE A 4 39.11 32.80 23.48
N THR A 5 38.43 33.76 24.11
CA THR A 5 38.32 33.76 25.58
C THR A 5 37.35 32.67 26.05
N LYS A 6 37.56 32.14 27.26
CA LYS A 6 36.69 31.08 27.83
C LYS A 6 35.21 31.50 27.85
N THR A 7 34.93 32.77 28.13
CA THR A 7 33.58 33.32 28.18
C THR A 7 32.92 33.40 26.80
N GLU A 8 33.64 33.88 25.79
CA GLU A 8 33.13 33.94 24.42
C GLU A 8 32.83 32.53 23.89
N ALA A 9 33.69 31.54 24.21
CA ALA A 9 33.50 30.16 23.76
C ALA A 9 32.21 29.54 24.33
N ILE A 10 31.89 29.84 25.59
CA ILE A 10 30.65 29.39 26.24
C ILE A 10 29.43 30.02 25.57
N ILE A 11 29.45 31.33 25.31
CA ILE A 11 28.33 32.04 24.67
C ILE A 11 28.07 31.50 23.26
N VAL A 12 29.13 31.32 22.46
CA VAL A 12 29.01 30.78 21.10
C VAL A 12 28.48 29.36 21.11
N SER A 13 28.97 28.51 22.02
CA SER A 13 28.46 27.13 22.18
C SER A 13 26.98 27.09 22.56
N LEU A 14 26.54 27.98 23.46
CA LEU A 14 25.14 28.11 23.85
C LEU A 14 24.24 28.46 22.66
N ILE A 15 24.67 29.41 21.83
CA ILE A 15 23.92 29.80 20.62
C ILE A 15 23.82 28.61 19.65
N PHE A 16 24.92 27.90 19.40
CA PHE A 16 24.91 26.73 18.53
C PHE A 16 23.98 25.63 19.03
N LEU A 17 23.93 25.36 20.34
CA LEU A 17 23.02 24.37 20.91
C LEU A 17 21.55 24.74 20.69
N ILE A 18 21.19 26.01 20.86
CA ILE A 18 19.83 26.49 20.64
C ILE A 18 19.44 26.33 19.16
N VAL A 19 20.29 26.79 18.25
CA VAL A 19 20.04 26.69 16.80
C VAL A 19 19.94 25.23 16.35
N PHE A 20 20.86 24.38 16.83
CA PHE A 20 20.86 22.94 16.53
C PHE A 20 19.59 22.25 17.03
N GLY A 21 19.13 22.59 18.24
CA GLY A 21 17.90 22.06 18.82
C GLY A 21 16.67 22.37 17.96
N ILE A 22 16.46 23.64 17.61
CA ILE A 22 15.33 24.07 16.79
C ILE A 22 15.37 23.40 15.40
N THR A 23 16.56 23.37 14.79
CA THR A 23 16.75 22.77 13.46
C THR A 23 16.44 21.27 13.46
N SER A 24 16.85 20.55 14.51
CA SER A 24 16.61 19.11 14.63
C SER A 24 15.11 18.76 14.73
N LEU A 25 14.32 19.58 15.44
CA LEU A 25 12.87 19.41 15.51
C LEU A 25 12.20 19.63 14.14
N GLY A 26 12.64 20.66 13.40
CA GLY A 26 12.18 20.92 12.04
C GLY A 26 12.52 19.76 11.09
N LEU A 27 13.73 19.22 11.17
CA LEU A 27 14.17 18.11 10.32
C LEU A 27 13.36 16.83 10.58
N LYS A 28 13.08 16.50 11.84
CA LYS A 28 12.23 15.35 12.17
C LYS A 28 10.85 15.45 11.54
N THR A 29 10.23 16.63 11.63
CA THR A 29 8.90 16.91 11.04
C THR A 29 8.96 16.83 9.51
N SER A 30 10.01 17.39 8.90
CA SER A 30 10.22 17.33 7.45
C SER A 30 10.39 15.90 6.94
N LEU A 31 11.21 15.09 7.61
CA LEU A 31 11.42 13.69 7.26
C LEU A 31 10.13 12.86 7.41
N ARG A 32 9.32 13.15 8.42
CA ARG A 32 7.99 12.54 8.60
C ARG A 32 7.10 12.82 7.40
N ARG A 33 6.92 14.10 7.06
CA ARG A 33 6.12 14.55 5.91
C ARG A 33 6.60 13.96 4.59
N SER A 34 7.93 13.88 4.40
CA SER A 34 8.52 13.27 3.22
C SER A 34 8.16 11.78 3.09
N ARG A 35 8.13 11.02 4.20
CA ARG A 35 7.72 9.60 4.17
C ARG A 35 6.23 9.46 3.89
N ASP A 36 5.38 10.27 4.52
CA ASP A 36 3.93 10.23 4.27
C ASP A 36 3.58 10.64 2.84
N ALA A 37 4.31 11.60 2.26
CA ALA A 37 4.21 11.91 0.84
C ALA A 37 4.61 10.72 -0.05
N GLY A 38 5.70 10.02 0.31
CA GLY A 38 6.12 8.77 -0.33
C GLY A 38 5.01 7.71 -0.31
N ARG A 39 4.47 7.38 0.88
CA ARG A 39 3.37 6.41 1.04
C ARG A 39 2.16 6.72 0.17
N LYS A 40 1.76 7.99 0.10
CA LYS A 40 0.63 8.43 -0.74
C LYS A 40 0.94 8.25 -2.24
N SER A 41 2.17 8.56 -2.63
CA SER A 41 2.65 8.36 -4.01
C SER A 41 2.68 6.88 -4.37
N ASP A 42 3.19 6.03 -3.47
CA ASP A 42 3.28 4.58 -3.64
C ASP A 42 1.89 3.94 -3.80
N LEU A 43 0.94 4.29 -2.91
CA LEU A 43 -0.45 3.87 -3.05
C LEU A 43 -1.09 4.42 -4.33
N GLY A 44 -0.70 5.61 -4.79
CA GLY A 44 -1.11 6.17 -6.07
C GLY A 44 -0.68 5.29 -7.24
N ALA A 45 0.62 5.02 -7.36
CA ALA A 45 1.19 4.17 -8.40
C ALA A 45 0.62 2.75 -8.37
N LEU A 46 0.46 2.17 -7.18
CA LEU A 46 -0.15 0.85 -7.02
C LEU A 46 -1.63 0.84 -7.47
N SER A 47 -2.39 1.87 -7.08
CA SER A 47 -3.78 2.02 -7.50
C SER A 47 -3.90 2.16 -9.01
N GLU A 48 -3.00 2.90 -9.67
CA GLU A 48 -3.00 3.04 -11.13
C GLU A 48 -2.69 1.72 -11.83
N ALA A 49 -1.67 0.99 -11.36
CA ALA A 49 -1.31 -0.32 -11.88
C ALA A 49 -2.43 -1.36 -11.71
N LEU A 50 -3.14 -1.34 -10.59
CA LEU A 50 -4.30 -2.21 -10.35
C LEU A 50 -5.45 -1.92 -11.31
N HIS A 51 -5.70 -0.65 -11.67
CA HIS A 51 -6.70 -0.32 -12.68
C HIS A 51 -6.24 -0.74 -14.08
N ALA A 52 -4.96 -0.55 -14.43
CA ALA A 52 -4.42 -1.03 -15.70
C ALA A 52 -4.56 -2.56 -15.84
N PHE A 53 -4.26 -3.30 -14.77
CA PHE A 53 -4.51 -4.74 -14.72
C PHE A 53 -6.00 -5.06 -14.91
N TYR A 54 -6.90 -4.31 -14.26
CA TYR A 54 -8.34 -4.52 -14.40
C TYR A 54 -8.83 -4.29 -15.83
N GLU A 55 -8.30 -3.31 -16.55
CA GLU A 55 -8.68 -3.07 -17.95
C GLU A 55 -8.36 -4.27 -18.86
N ASP A 56 -7.28 -4.99 -18.57
CA ASP A 56 -6.88 -6.16 -19.38
C ASP A 56 -7.63 -7.45 -19.02
N TYR A 57 -7.96 -7.65 -17.73
CA TYR A 57 -8.54 -8.92 -17.25
C TYR A 57 -9.99 -8.84 -16.77
N GLY A 58 -10.51 -7.65 -16.51
CA GLY A 58 -11.85 -7.42 -15.97
C GLY A 58 -12.03 -7.79 -14.49
N PHE A 59 -10.93 -8.06 -13.77
CA PHE A 59 -10.94 -8.31 -12.32
C PHE A 59 -9.67 -7.75 -11.67
N PHE A 60 -9.75 -7.42 -10.38
CA PHE A 60 -8.59 -7.05 -9.58
C PHE A 60 -7.89 -8.28 -9.01
N PRO A 61 -6.55 -8.29 -8.87
CA PRO A 61 -5.85 -9.40 -8.25
C PRO A 61 -6.48 -9.82 -6.93
N PRO A 62 -6.64 -11.13 -6.64
CA PRO A 62 -7.13 -11.57 -5.35
C PRO A 62 -6.15 -11.17 -4.26
N SER A 63 -6.65 -11.13 -3.02
CA SER A 63 -5.86 -10.79 -1.85
C SER A 63 -5.68 -12.03 -0.99
N ASP A 64 -4.50 -12.15 -0.38
CA ASP A 64 -4.24 -13.14 0.66
C ASP A 64 -3.17 -12.58 1.63
N ASP A 65 -3.37 -12.80 2.92
CA ASP A 65 -2.57 -12.21 4.02
C ASP A 65 -2.27 -10.70 3.87
N GLY A 66 -3.27 -9.93 3.40
CA GLY A 66 -3.13 -8.49 3.20
C GLY A 66 -2.19 -8.08 2.05
N LYS A 67 -1.80 -9.04 1.19
CA LYS A 67 -0.95 -8.84 0.01
C LYS A 67 -1.72 -9.19 -1.26
N ILE A 68 -1.18 -8.75 -2.39
CA ILE A 68 -1.62 -9.16 -3.73
C ILE A 68 -1.23 -10.62 -3.96
N LYS A 69 -2.20 -11.48 -4.27
CA LYS A 69 -2.01 -12.88 -4.63
C LYS A 69 -2.02 -13.04 -6.15
N MET A 70 -0.90 -12.69 -6.79
CA MET A 70 -0.74 -12.75 -8.26
C MET A 70 0.67 -13.17 -8.67
N CYS A 71 1.39 -13.87 -7.80
CA CYS A 71 2.71 -14.39 -8.12
C CYS A 71 2.64 -15.90 -8.36
N LYS A 72 3.48 -16.38 -9.28
CA LYS A 72 3.45 -17.78 -9.75
C LYS A 72 3.89 -18.72 -8.64
N ALA A 73 3.04 -19.66 -8.27
CA ALA A 73 3.43 -20.80 -7.45
C ALA A 73 4.20 -21.84 -8.28
N GLU A 74 4.82 -22.83 -7.63
CA GLU A 74 5.57 -23.89 -8.31
C GLU A 74 4.69 -24.70 -9.32
N ASN A 75 3.40 -24.87 -9.03
CA ASN A 75 2.46 -25.60 -9.90
C ASN A 75 1.85 -24.73 -11.01
N PHE A 76 2.20 -23.44 -11.11
CA PHE A 76 1.59 -22.50 -12.06
C PHE A 76 1.63 -22.97 -13.50
N ASP A 77 2.81 -23.33 -14.01
CA ASP A 77 2.97 -23.72 -15.41
C ASP A 77 2.16 -24.98 -15.77
N SER A 78 2.08 -25.93 -14.83
CA SER A 78 1.27 -27.15 -15.01
C SER A 78 -0.23 -26.86 -15.05
N VAL A 79 -0.70 -25.93 -14.22
CA VAL A 79 -2.10 -25.51 -14.15
C VAL A 79 -2.47 -24.74 -15.41
N LEU A 80 -1.58 -23.86 -15.89
CA LEU A 80 -1.76 -23.12 -17.12
C LEU A 80 -1.76 -24.05 -18.35
N ALA A 81 -0.87 -25.05 -18.39
CA ALA A 81 -0.83 -26.04 -19.46
C ALA A 81 -2.15 -26.84 -19.54
N ARG A 82 -2.72 -27.26 -18.40
CA ARG A 82 -4.02 -27.95 -18.35
C ARG A 82 -5.15 -27.08 -18.90
N MET A 83 -5.21 -25.80 -18.53
CA MET A 83 -6.25 -24.89 -19.05
C MET A 83 -6.14 -24.68 -20.55
N LYS A 84 -4.90 -24.58 -21.07
CA LYS A 84 -4.64 -24.48 -22.52
C LYS A 84 -5.09 -25.75 -23.26
N GLU A 85 -4.83 -26.93 -22.71
CA GLU A 85 -5.26 -28.21 -23.28
C GLU A 85 -6.78 -28.37 -23.26
N GLU A 86 -7.42 -28.08 -22.12
CA GLU A 86 -8.88 -28.15 -21.96
C GLU A 86 -9.63 -27.04 -22.70
N LYS A 87 -8.92 -26.01 -23.19
CA LYS A 87 -9.48 -24.78 -23.76
C LYS A 87 -10.56 -24.14 -22.88
N ARG A 88 -10.37 -24.25 -21.56
CA ARG A 88 -11.31 -23.79 -20.54
C ARG A 88 -10.55 -22.99 -19.50
N PHE A 89 -11.00 -21.76 -19.28
CA PHE A 89 -10.51 -20.95 -18.18
C PHE A 89 -11.10 -21.46 -16.87
N ASP A 90 -10.23 -21.79 -15.93
CA ASP A 90 -10.60 -22.32 -14.62
C ASP A 90 -10.04 -21.40 -13.52
N LEU A 91 -10.83 -20.39 -13.14
CA LEU A 91 -10.40 -19.39 -12.17
C LEU A 91 -10.05 -20.01 -10.81
N GLY A 92 -10.80 -21.02 -10.37
CA GLY A 92 -10.52 -21.72 -9.11
C GLY A 92 -9.19 -22.49 -9.20
N GLY A 93 -8.95 -23.16 -10.33
CA GLY A 93 -7.67 -23.79 -10.60
C GLY A 93 -6.51 -22.78 -10.61
N LEU A 94 -6.71 -21.62 -11.26
CA LEU A 94 -5.70 -20.56 -11.32
C LEU A 94 -5.33 -20.09 -9.93
N GLU A 95 -6.34 -19.83 -9.08
CA GLU A 95 -6.13 -19.31 -7.73
C GLU A 95 -5.31 -20.26 -6.84
N THR A 96 -5.40 -21.58 -7.04
CA THR A 96 -4.55 -22.57 -6.33
C THR A 96 -3.09 -22.57 -6.79
N ALA A 97 -2.79 -21.90 -7.91
CA ALA A 97 -1.47 -21.78 -8.49
C ALA A 97 -0.89 -20.36 -8.33
N LEU A 98 -1.55 -19.52 -7.53
CA LEU A 98 -1.09 -18.19 -7.17
C LEU A 98 -0.70 -18.14 -5.69
N ILE A 99 0.38 -17.44 -5.42
CA ILE A 99 0.85 -17.11 -4.08
C ILE A 99 0.85 -15.59 -3.86
N PRO A 100 0.81 -15.13 -2.59
CA PRO A 100 1.10 -13.75 -2.25
C PRO A 100 2.44 -13.31 -2.84
N CYS A 101 2.47 -12.15 -3.50
CA CYS A 101 3.68 -11.53 -3.98
C CYS A 101 4.51 -10.94 -2.84
N GLU A 102 5.83 -10.96 -2.99
CA GLU A 102 6.76 -10.29 -2.08
C GLU A 102 6.94 -8.81 -2.46
N TRP A 103 6.35 -7.95 -1.64
CA TRP A 103 6.41 -6.51 -1.84
C TRP A 103 7.87 -6.05 -1.71
N GLY A 104 8.28 -5.14 -2.58
CA GLY A 104 9.65 -4.62 -2.65
C GLY A 104 10.57 -5.42 -3.57
N SER A 105 10.14 -6.61 -3.99
CA SER A 105 10.90 -7.49 -4.88
C SER A 105 10.13 -7.80 -6.16
N ASP A 106 8.88 -8.24 -6.02
CA ASP A 106 8.08 -8.71 -7.14
C ASP A 106 7.40 -7.57 -7.90
N ALA A 107 7.19 -7.81 -9.19
CA ALA A 107 6.42 -6.95 -10.07
C ALA A 107 4.93 -7.32 -10.05
N LEU A 108 4.05 -6.35 -10.32
CA LEU A 108 2.69 -6.64 -10.78
C LEU A 108 2.74 -6.69 -12.32
N ALA A 109 2.59 -7.88 -12.87
CA ALA A 109 2.69 -8.12 -14.31
C ALA A 109 1.63 -9.12 -14.78
N ASP A 110 1.44 -9.17 -16.09
CA ASP A 110 0.76 -10.27 -16.76
C ASP A 110 1.57 -11.56 -16.56
N ILE A 111 1.00 -12.48 -15.79
CA ILE A 111 1.60 -13.80 -15.53
C ILE A 111 1.08 -14.88 -16.47
N LEU A 112 0.01 -14.60 -17.23
CA LEU A 112 -0.65 -15.52 -18.14
C LEU A 112 0.01 -15.52 -19.54
N ASP A 113 0.69 -14.43 -19.90
CA ASP A 113 1.49 -14.28 -21.11
C ASP A 113 3.00 -14.29 -20.84
N GLU A 114 3.77 -14.93 -21.72
CA GLU A 114 5.24 -14.97 -21.65
C GLU A 114 5.88 -13.65 -22.07
N ALA A 115 5.22 -12.88 -22.93
CA ALA A 115 5.63 -11.51 -23.29
C ALA A 115 5.08 -10.45 -22.32
N GLY A 116 4.53 -10.90 -21.19
CA GLY A 116 3.59 -10.20 -20.33
C GLY A 116 3.92 -8.74 -20.03
N LEU A 117 2.89 -7.90 -20.14
CA LEU A 117 2.96 -6.49 -19.77
C LEU A 117 3.27 -6.35 -18.28
N VAL A 118 4.23 -5.49 -17.95
CA VAL A 118 4.54 -5.14 -16.56
C VAL A 118 3.75 -3.88 -16.19
N TYR A 119 2.73 -4.03 -15.34
CA TYR A 119 1.92 -2.91 -14.83
C TYR A 119 2.67 -2.09 -13.80
N LEU A 120 3.48 -2.77 -12.97
CA LEU A 120 4.31 -2.15 -11.96
C LEU A 120 5.58 -2.98 -11.76
N GLU A 121 6.74 -2.39 -12.06
CA GLU A 121 8.03 -3.10 -12.00
C GLU A 121 8.36 -3.64 -10.61
N ARG A 122 7.88 -2.97 -9.56
CA ARG A 122 8.08 -3.37 -8.18
C ARG A 122 6.89 -2.92 -7.34
N ILE A 123 6.21 -3.86 -6.70
CA ILE A 123 5.19 -3.54 -5.71
C ILE A 123 5.86 -2.80 -4.54
N PRO A 124 5.42 -1.59 -4.17
CA PRO A 124 6.13 -0.76 -3.19
C PRO A 124 6.08 -1.36 -1.79
N ILE A 125 7.08 -1.04 -0.95
CA ILE A 125 7.08 -1.35 0.50
C ILE A 125 7.04 -0.07 1.31
N ASP A 126 6.56 -0.14 2.54
CA ASP A 126 6.62 1.01 3.44
C ASP A 126 8.10 1.38 3.69
N PRO A 127 8.47 2.69 3.70
CA PRO A 127 9.82 3.13 4.04
C PRO A 127 10.32 2.68 5.43
N ARG A 128 9.41 2.23 6.30
CA ARG A 128 9.68 1.68 7.63
C ARG A 128 9.22 0.22 7.77
N ASP A 129 9.24 -0.56 6.69
CA ASP A 129 8.97 -2.00 6.74
C ASP A 129 9.87 -2.74 7.75
N GLY A 130 11.15 -2.36 7.85
CA GLY A 130 12.06 -2.87 8.88
C GLY A 130 11.69 -2.53 10.34
N GLN A 131 10.68 -1.68 10.55
CA GLN A 131 10.06 -1.39 11.86
C GLN A 131 8.67 -2.02 11.99
N GLY A 132 8.34 -2.99 11.11
CA GLY A 132 7.07 -3.69 11.11
C GLY A 132 5.89 -2.91 10.54
N ILE A 133 6.10 -1.75 9.89
CA ILE A 133 5.01 -1.00 9.24
C ILE A 133 4.83 -1.54 7.83
N LYS A 134 3.60 -1.92 7.48
CA LYS A 134 3.30 -2.51 6.16
C LYS A 134 2.13 -1.79 5.51
N PHE A 135 2.10 -1.82 4.18
CA PHE A 135 0.87 -1.55 3.45
C PHE A 135 -0.07 -2.74 3.54
N LEU A 136 -1.36 -2.48 3.33
CA LEU A 136 -2.41 -3.51 3.37
C LEU A 136 -3.22 -3.45 2.08
N TYR A 137 -3.28 -4.55 1.36
CA TYR A 137 -4.13 -4.77 0.19
C TYR A 137 -5.28 -5.70 0.56
N LEU A 138 -6.51 -5.33 0.18
CA LEU A 138 -7.70 -6.16 0.30
C LEU A 138 -8.43 -6.14 -1.03
N SER A 139 -8.93 -7.30 -1.47
CA SER A 139 -9.65 -7.44 -2.74
C SER A 139 -10.65 -8.58 -2.69
N ASN A 140 -11.82 -8.37 -3.27
CA ASN A 140 -12.80 -9.41 -3.55
C ASN A 140 -12.88 -9.74 -5.06
N THR A 141 -11.81 -9.42 -5.81
CA THR A 141 -11.67 -9.50 -7.28
C THR A 141 -12.55 -8.55 -8.09
N ARG A 142 -13.62 -8.02 -7.52
CA ARG A 142 -14.47 -6.98 -8.16
C ARG A 142 -14.08 -5.58 -7.73
N ARG A 143 -13.59 -5.46 -6.50
CA ARG A 143 -13.19 -4.21 -5.86
C ARG A 143 -11.90 -4.43 -5.09
N PHE A 144 -11.12 -3.38 -4.94
CA PHE A 144 -9.98 -3.37 -4.05
C PHE A 144 -10.04 -2.19 -3.07
N GLN A 145 -9.34 -2.36 -1.95
CA GLN A 145 -8.98 -1.31 -1.02
C GLN A 145 -7.50 -1.49 -0.67
N ILE A 146 -6.72 -0.41 -0.73
CA ILE A 146 -5.34 -0.36 -0.28
C ILE A 146 -5.17 0.66 0.81
N TYR A 147 -4.35 0.34 1.81
CA TYR A 147 -4.17 1.15 3.00
C TYR A 147 -2.72 1.34 3.38
N ALA A 148 -2.46 2.45 4.06
CA ALA A 148 -1.20 2.80 4.66
C ALA A 148 -1.40 3.46 6.03
N TYR A 149 -0.36 3.42 6.86
CA TYR A 149 -0.25 4.23 8.06
C TYR A 149 0.46 5.56 7.75
N LEU A 150 -0.16 6.69 8.09
CA LEU A 150 0.47 8.00 8.04
C LEU A 150 0.98 8.42 9.43
N GLU A 151 2.24 8.85 9.49
CA GLU A 151 2.90 9.29 10.73
C GLU A 151 2.45 10.68 11.20
N GLY A 152 1.95 11.51 10.29
CA GLY A 152 1.48 12.87 10.54
C GLY A 152 0.22 12.98 11.40
N GLU A 153 -0.50 11.88 11.58
CA GLU A 153 -1.78 11.81 12.30
C GLU A 153 -2.79 12.87 11.81
N VAL A 154 -3.73 13.29 12.68
CA VAL A 154 -4.84 14.21 12.35
C VAL A 154 -4.35 15.59 11.90
N GLU A 155 -3.13 15.98 12.26
CA GLU A 155 -2.57 17.30 11.94
C GLU A 155 -2.12 17.42 10.47
N GLU A 156 -1.97 16.31 9.75
CA GLU A 156 -1.49 16.29 8.37
C GLU A 156 -2.55 15.76 7.40
N GLY A 157 -2.69 16.42 6.26
CA GLY A 157 -3.74 16.11 5.30
C GLY A 157 -3.67 14.65 4.82
N GLY A 158 -4.84 14.03 4.59
CA GLY A 158 -4.96 12.64 4.15
C GLY A 158 -5.14 11.63 5.27
N TYR A 159 -4.98 12.01 6.54
CA TYR A 159 -5.43 11.18 7.65
C TYR A 159 -6.95 11.07 7.68
N ASP A 160 -7.48 9.85 7.81
CA ASP A 160 -8.92 9.57 7.89
C ASP A 160 -9.25 8.78 9.16
N GLU A 161 -9.91 9.45 10.11
CA GLU A 161 -10.36 8.85 11.38
C GLU A 161 -11.32 7.66 11.17
N LYS A 162 -12.08 7.64 10.07
CA LYS A 162 -13.00 6.53 9.79
C LYS A 162 -12.26 5.28 9.35
N ILE A 163 -11.13 5.43 8.65
CA ILE A 163 -10.23 4.31 8.33
C ILE A 163 -9.61 3.79 9.63
N VAL A 164 -9.15 4.68 10.52
CA VAL A 164 -8.60 4.29 11.82
C VAL A 164 -9.62 3.53 12.67
N ALA A 165 -10.89 3.97 12.65
CA ALA A 165 -11.98 3.30 13.34
C ALA A 165 -12.25 1.86 12.85
N ARG A 166 -11.77 1.49 11.65
CA ARG A 166 -11.82 0.10 11.17
C ARG A 166 -10.83 -0.83 11.85
N ASN A 167 -9.84 -0.28 12.56
CA ASN A 167 -8.80 -1.04 13.25
C ASN A 167 -8.07 -2.03 12.33
N LEU A 168 -7.81 -1.63 11.08
CA LEU A 168 -7.10 -2.44 10.09
C LEU A 168 -5.59 -2.41 10.36
N PRO A 169 -4.89 -3.56 10.34
CA PRO A 169 -3.46 -3.63 10.60
C PRO A 169 -2.65 -3.26 9.34
N CYS A 170 -1.90 -2.15 9.42
CA CYS A 170 -0.84 -1.78 8.51
C CYS A 170 0.51 -2.22 9.10
N GLY A 171 0.62 -3.52 9.41
CA GLY A 171 1.69 -4.10 10.21
C GLY A 171 1.49 -3.85 11.72
N GLU A 172 2.48 -3.26 12.40
CA GLU A 172 2.40 -2.92 13.83
C GLU A 172 1.57 -1.66 14.14
N LYS A 173 1.06 -0.99 13.10
CA LYS A 173 0.26 0.25 13.21
C LYS A 173 -1.14 0.04 12.63
N ILE A 174 -2.07 0.90 13.04
CA ILE A 174 -3.40 0.96 12.46
C ILE A 174 -3.37 1.83 11.21
N CYS A 175 -3.95 1.34 10.12
CA CYS A 175 -4.06 2.09 8.89
C CYS A 175 -4.85 3.39 9.09
N SER A 176 -4.44 4.47 8.45
CA SER A 176 -5.07 5.79 8.56
C SER A 176 -5.32 6.50 7.23
N PHE A 177 -4.86 5.91 6.12
CA PHE A 177 -5.08 6.41 4.78
C PHE A 177 -5.31 5.24 3.82
N GLY A 178 -6.00 5.47 2.72
CA GLY A 178 -6.17 4.46 1.69
C GLY A 178 -6.65 5.00 0.35
N LYS A 179 -6.70 4.10 -0.63
CA LYS A 179 -7.30 4.28 -1.96
C LYS A 179 -8.09 3.02 -2.31
N SER A 180 -9.07 3.14 -3.19
CA SER A 180 -9.96 2.04 -3.56
C SER A 180 -10.39 2.15 -5.01
N SER A 181 -10.96 1.06 -5.53
CA SER A 181 -11.54 1.03 -6.87
C SER A 181 -12.88 1.79 -6.91
N GLY A 182 -13.00 2.80 -7.78
CA GLY A 182 -14.22 3.57 -7.98
C GLY A 182 -14.78 4.16 -6.67
N ASP A 183 -16.10 4.09 -6.49
CA ASP A 183 -16.78 4.61 -5.29
C ASP A 183 -16.75 3.64 -4.09
N THR A 184 -15.80 2.71 -4.05
CA THR A 184 -15.74 1.73 -2.95
C THR A 184 -15.31 2.45 -1.66
N PRO A 185 -16.16 2.49 -0.62
CA PRO A 185 -15.84 3.20 0.61
C PRO A 185 -14.65 2.57 1.31
N LEU A 186 -13.78 3.39 1.92
CA LEU A 186 -12.61 2.92 2.69
C LEU A 186 -12.92 2.66 4.17
N ASP A 187 -14.05 3.18 4.66
CA ASP A 187 -14.49 3.11 6.05
C ASP A 187 -15.35 1.88 6.38
N LYS A 188 -15.51 0.93 5.44
CA LYS A 188 -16.22 -0.34 5.67
C LYS A 188 -15.69 -1.49 4.82
N SER A 189 -16.03 -2.73 5.21
CA SER A 189 -15.66 -3.94 4.46
C SER A 189 -16.48 -4.09 3.17
N PHE A 190 -16.02 -4.96 2.28
CA PHE A 190 -16.73 -5.23 1.02
C PHE A 190 -18.12 -5.83 1.28
N GLU A 191 -18.24 -6.75 2.23
CA GLU A 191 -19.49 -7.43 2.56
C GLU A 191 -20.55 -6.42 2.99
N LYS A 192 -20.19 -5.53 3.92
CA LYS A 192 -21.09 -4.48 4.38
C LYS A 192 -21.49 -3.53 3.25
N TYR A 193 -20.55 -3.20 2.37
CA TYR A 193 -20.85 -2.33 1.23
C TYR A 193 -21.79 -3.01 0.22
N GLU A 194 -21.56 -4.28 -0.09
CA GLU A 194 -22.41 -5.05 -0.98
C GLU A 194 -23.83 -5.22 -0.41
N GLU A 195 -23.97 -5.50 0.89
CA GLU A 195 -25.27 -5.51 1.57
C GLU A 195 -26.02 -4.17 1.44
N GLU A 196 -25.31 -3.04 1.59
CA GLU A 196 -25.90 -1.71 1.44
C GLU A 196 -26.35 -1.46 -0.02
N LEU A 197 -25.56 -1.85 -1.00
CA LEU A 197 -25.92 -1.75 -2.41
C LEU A 197 -27.14 -2.61 -2.74
N ASP A 198 -27.23 -3.82 -2.19
CA ASP A 198 -28.37 -4.71 -2.41
C ASP A 198 -29.67 -4.17 -1.80
N ARG A 199 -29.59 -3.55 -0.61
CA ARG A 199 -30.72 -2.83 -0.01
C ARG A 199 -31.20 -1.69 -0.90
N LEU A 200 -30.28 -0.88 -1.41
CA LEU A 200 -30.60 0.21 -2.34
C LEU A 200 -31.25 -0.30 -3.64
N ARG A 201 -30.79 -1.43 -4.17
CA ARG A 201 -31.35 -2.05 -5.39
C ARG A 201 -32.73 -2.67 -5.16
N THR A 202 -32.95 -3.25 -3.99
CA THR A 202 -34.21 -3.94 -3.64
C THR A 202 -35.25 -3.01 -3.01
N GLY A 203 -34.87 -1.77 -2.66
CA GLY A 203 -35.75 -0.79 -2.05
C GLY A 203 -36.22 -1.17 -0.63
N LYS A 204 -35.47 -2.05 0.05
CA LYS A 204 -35.75 -2.54 1.40
C LYS A 204 -34.72 -2.05 2.41
#